data_AF-A0A956U0T5-F1
#
_entry.id   AF-A0A956U0T5-F1
#
_cell.length_a   1.000
_cell.length_b   1.000
_cell.length_c   1.000
_cell.angle_alpha   90.00
_cell.angle_beta   90.00
_cell.angle_gamma   90.00
#
_symmetry.space_group_name_H-M   'P 1'
#
loop_
_entity.id
_entity.type
_entity.pdbx_description
1 polymer ?
#
loop_
_entity_poly.entity_id
_entity_poly.type
_entity_poly.pdbx_seq_one_letter_code
_entity_poly.pdbx_strand_id
1 'polypeptide(L)'
;MSGAIPESIKQFVDPSRPKELRLMAARGLVPASPRDLSRILYYLTRDEDEEVSREAGGTLSGMPSEVVSTILTDTAAEPGLLDFFARALADEAAFQKILLNNSATDETVAYLAERVHDQNIIDLIANNHERIA
;
A
#
# COMPACT_ATOMS: atom_id res chain seq x y z
N MET A 1 7.59 -9.96 8.49
CA MET A 1 6.36 -10.52 9.07
C MET A 1 5.38 -10.79 7.93
N SER A 2 5.18 -12.04 7.51
CA SER A 2 4.04 -12.38 6.62
C SER A 2 2.79 -12.37 7.49
N GLY A 3 1.98 -11.31 7.40
CA GLY A 3 0.64 -11.32 7.95
C GLY A 3 -0.18 -12.44 7.31
N ALA A 4 -1.10 -13.05 8.07
CA ALA A 4 -2.01 -14.02 7.50
C ALA A 4 -2.86 -13.35 6.41
N ILE A 5 -2.95 -13.98 5.24
CA ILE A 5 -3.78 -13.49 4.12
C ILE A 5 -5.23 -13.36 4.62
N PRO A 6 -5.87 -12.18 4.51
CA PRO A 6 -7.26 -12.00 4.87
C PRO A 6 -8.18 -12.94 4.07
N GLU A 7 -9.14 -13.56 4.73
CA GLU A 7 -10.03 -14.55 4.09
C GLU A 7 -10.83 -13.95 2.93
N SER A 8 -11.16 -12.65 2.98
CA SER A 8 -11.88 -11.94 1.92
C SER A 8 -11.13 -11.87 0.58
N ILE A 9 -9.80 -11.92 0.60
CA ILE A 9 -8.95 -11.80 -0.60
C ILE A 9 -8.25 -13.10 -0.98
N LYS A 10 -8.30 -14.11 -0.12
CA LYS A 10 -7.57 -15.37 -0.23
C LYS A 10 -7.78 -16.09 -1.56
N GLN A 11 -8.99 -16.03 -2.12
CA GLN A 11 -9.29 -16.63 -3.42
C GLN A 11 -8.44 -16.09 -4.58
N PHE A 12 -7.90 -14.87 -4.45
CA PHE A 12 -7.14 -14.19 -5.49
C PHE A 12 -5.63 -14.23 -5.29
N VAL A 13 -5.17 -14.40 -4.04
CA VAL A 13 -3.75 -14.23 -3.69
C VAL A 13 -3.07 -15.50 -3.18
N ASP A 14 -3.83 -16.58 -2.97
CA ASP A 14 -3.27 -17.88 -2.58
C ASP A 14 -2.45 -18.49 -3.74
N PRO A 15 -1.14 -18.76 -3.55
CA PRO A 15 -0.26 -19.25 -4.61
C PRO A 15 -0.67 -20.62 -5.15
N SER A 16 -1.46 -21.40 -4.39
CA SER A 16 -1.99 -22.69 -4.86
C SER A 16 -3.11 -22.55 -5.90
N ARG A 17 -3.62 -21.33 -6.15
CA ARG A 17 -4.65 -21.06 -7.15
C ARG A 17 -4.07 -21.01 -8.56
N PRO A 18 -4.87 -21.23 -9.62
CA PRO A 18 -4.37 -21.10 -11.00
C PRO A 18 -3.72 -19.75 -11.26
N LYS A 19 -2.58 -19.74 -11.97
CA LYS A 19 -1.85 -18.52 -12.32
C LYS A 19 -2.75 -17.51 -13.02
N GLU A 20 -3.62 -17.96 -13.92
CA GLU A 20 -4.53 -17.11 -14.70
C GLU A 20 -5.47 -16.30 -13.80
N LEU A 21 -5.97 -16.90 -12.71
CA LEU A 21 -6.82 -16.19 -11.75
C LEU A 21 -6.04 -15.10 -11.01
N ARG A 22 -4.82 -15.41 -10.57
CA ARG A 22 -3.95 -14.44 -9.89
C ARG A 22 -3.52 -13.32 -10.84
N LEU A 23 -3.26 -13.64 -12.10
CA LEU A 23 -2.91 -12.68 -13.15
C LEU A 23 -4.09 -11.74 -13.49
N MET A 24 -5.32 -12.27 -13.54
CA MET A 24 -6.53 -11.43 -13.66
C MET A 24 -6.63 -10.46 -12.47
N ALA A 25 -6.39 -10.93 -11.26
CA ALA A 25 -6.39 -10.12 -10.05
C ALA A 25 -5.28 -9.05 -10.06
N ALA A 26 -4.07 -9.42 -10.47
CA ALA A 26 -2.91 -8.54 -10.62
C ALA A 26 -3.15 -7.40 -11.63
N ARG A 27 -4.00 -7.64 -12.63
CA ARG A 27 -4.45 -6.64 -13.63
C ARG A 27 -5.68 -5.86 -13.20
N GLY A 28 -6.21 -6.10 -11.99
CA GLY A 28 -7.41 -5.43 -11.48
C GLY A 28 -8.72 -5.86 -12.13
N LEU A 29 -8.77 -7.06 -12.73
CA LEU A 29 -9.92 -7.58 -13.48
C LEU A 29 -10.84 -8.49 -12.65
N VAL A 30 -10.85 -8.33 -11.33
CA VAL A 30 -11.64 -9.15 -10.40
C VAL A 30 -12.69 -8.31 -9.67
N PRO A 31 -13.84 -8.88 -9.30
CA PRO A 31 -14.86 -8.18 -8.55
C PRO A 31 -14.41 -7.97 -7.09
N ALA A 32 -13.88 -6.80 -6.79
CA ALA A 32 -13.44 -6.41 -5.45
C ALA A 32 -13.79 -4.95 -5.16
N SER A 33 -13.97 -4.61 -3.89
CA SER A 33 -14.03 -3.21 -3.46
C SER A 33 -12.67 -2.54 -3.72
N PRO A 34 -12.57 -1.21 -3.87
CA PRO A 34 -11.27 -0.53 -4.03
C PRO A 34 -10.29 -0.85 -2.90
N ARG A 35 -10.80 -0.98 -1.67
CA ARG A 35 -10.04 -1.40 -0.49
C ARG A 35 -9.49 -2.81 -0.66
N ASP A 36 -10.34 -3.79 -0.97
CA ASP A 36 -9.89 -5.17 -1.14
C ASP A 36 -8.98 -5.33 -2.35
N LEU A 37 -9.25 -4.60 -3.44
CA LEU A 37 -8.41 -4.62 -4.63
C LEU A 37 -6.99 -4.13 -4.33
N SER A 38 -6.85 -3.02 -3.60
CA SER A 38 -5.52 -2.52 -3.20
C SER A 38 -4.74 -3.54 -2.36
N ARG A 39 -5.44 -4.27 -1.47
CA ARG A 39 -4.84 -5.36 -0.69
C ARG A 39 -4.45 -6.53 -1.58
N ILE A 40 -5.35 -6.99 -2.45
CA ILE A 40 -5.08 -8.07 -3.42
C ILE A 40 -3.82 -7.75 -4.21
N LEU A 41 -3.75 -6.57 -4.82
CA LEU A 41 -2.60 -6.13 -5.60
C LEU A 41 -1.33 -6.09 -4.76
N TYR A 42 -1.39 -5.53 -3.54
CA TYR A 42 -0.24 -5.49 -2.64
C TYR A 42 0.30 -6.89 -2.29
N TYR A 43 -0.57 -7.84 -1.95
CA TYR A 43 -0.15 -9.22 -1.70
C TYR A 43 0.46 -9.85 -2.96
N LEU A 44 -0.13 -9.60 -4.12
CA LEU A 44 0.38 -10.12 -5.39
C LEU A 44 1.71 -9.50 -5.84
N THR A 45 2.10 -8.31 -5.35
CA THR A 45 3.47 -7.78 -5.59
C THR A 45 4.58 -8.69 -5.06
N ARG A 46 4.22 -9.67 -4.21
CA ARG A 46 5.11 -10.64 -3.58
C ARG A 46 4.86 -12.07 -4.09
N ASP A 47 4.06 -12.23 -5.15
CA ASP A 47 3.83 -13.52 -5.80
C ASP A 47 5.16 -14.11 -6.30
N GLU A 48 5.30 -15.43 -6.24
CA GLU A 48 6.48 -16.14 -6.72
C GLU A 48 6.61 -16.12 -8.25
N ASP A 49 5.49 -15.92 -8.96
CA ASP A 49 5.49 -15.72 -10.40
C ASP A 49 5.82 -14.25 -10.73
N GLU A 50 6.92 -14.05 -11.45
CA GLU A 50 7.43 -12.72 -11.82
C GLU A 50 6.45 -11.91 -12.68
N GLU A 51 5.62 -12.57 -13.49
CA GLU A 51 4.62 -11.88 -14.31
C GLU A 51 3.49 -11.35 -13.42
N VAL A 52 2.99 -12.17 -12.51
CA VAL A 52 1.92 -11.78 -11.57
C VAL A 52 2.38 -10.61 -10.68
N SER A 53 3.58 -10.71 -10.10
CA SER A 53 4.13 -9.66 -9.24
C SER A 53 4.39 -8.35 -9.96
N ARG A 54 4.93 -8.40 -11.18
CA ARG A 54 5.15 -7.22 -12.03
C ARG A 54 3.83 -6.54 -12.41
N GLU A 55 2.83 -7.29 -12.85
CA GLU A 55 1.52 -6.74 -13.23
C GLU A 55 0.80 -6.12 -12.04
N ALA A 56 0.88 -6.76 -10.86
CA ALA A 56 0.29 -6.27 -9.64
C ALA A 56 0.94 -4.95 -9.17
N GLY A 57 2.27 -4.88 -9.18
CA GLY A 57 3.01 -3.66 -8.83
C GLY A 57 2.71 -2.50 -9.78
N GLY A 58 2.62 -2.79 -11.08
CA GLY A 58 2.25 -1.80 -12.10
C GLY A 58 0.83 -1.29 -11.92
N THR A 59 -0.12 -2.18 -11.67
CA THR A 59 -1.53 -1.82 -11.47
C THR A 59 -1.73 -1.06 -10.17
N LEU A 60 -1.05 -1.46 -9.08
CA LEU A 60 -1.12 -0.77 -7.78
C LEU A 60 -0.54 0.64 -7.85
N SER A 61 0.61 0.81 -8.51
CA SER A 61 1.26 2.13 -8.68
C SER A 61 0.48 3.03 -9.64
N GLY A 62 -0.26 2.43 -10.58
CA GLY A 62 -1.07 3.13 -11.57
C GLY A 62 -2.51 3.45 -11.12
N MET A 63 -2.86 3.19 -9.85
CA MET A 63 -4.20 3.50 -9.34
C MET A 63 -4.49 5.01 -9.41
N PRO A 64 -5.74 5.42 -9.69
CA PRO A 64 -6.11 6.84 -9.69
C PRO A 64 -5.83 7.52 -8.34
N SER A 65 -5.40 8.78 -8.36
CA SER A 65 -5.02 9.56 -7.19
C SER A 65 -6.11 9.61 -6.11
N GLU A 66 -7.38 9.67 -6.50
CA GLU A 66 -8.53 9.71 -5.58
C GLU A 66 -8.68 8.39 -4.81
N VAL A 67 -8.44 7.27 -5.50
CA VAL A 67 -8.49 5.94 -4.90
C VAL A 67 -7.32 5.75 -3.95
N VAL A 68 -6.10 6.11 -4.39
CA VAL A 68 -4.91 6.11 -3.54
C VAL A 68 -5.14 6.97 -2.30
N SER A 69 -5.64 8.20 -2.46
CA SER A 69 -5.92 9.09 -1.34
C SER A 69 -6.87 8.47 -0.31
N THR A 70 -7.90 7.75 -0.76
CA THR A 70 -8.86 7.06 0.13
C THR A 70 -8.17 5.96 0.95
N ILE A 71 -7.25 5.22 0.33
CA ILE A 71 -6.45 4.19 0.99
C ILE A 71 -5.50 4.81 2.01
N LEU A 72 -4.80 5.88 1.65
CA LEU A 72 -3.81 6.52 2.52
C LEU A 72 -4.43 7.15 3.78
N THR A 73 -5.70 7.55 3.73
CA THR A 73 -6.43 8.10 4.89
C THR A 73 -7.18 7.05 5.71
N ASP A 74 -7.19 5.79 5.28
CA ASP A 74 -7.88 4.71 5.98
C ASP A 74 -7.08 4.28 7.21
N THR A 75 -7.66 4.47 8.40
CA THR A 75 -7.02 4.10 9.67
C THR A 75 -6.86 2.58 9.83
N ALA A 76 -7.57 1.78 9.03
CA ALA A 76 -7.42 0.32 8.95
C ALA A 76 -6.66 -0.13 7.69
N ALA A 77 -5.85 0.74 7.10
CA ALA A 77 -4.95 0.39 6.01
C ALA A 77 -3.89 -0.62 6.48
N GLU A 78 -3.50 -1.53 5.59
CA GLU A 78 -2.38 -2.45 5.84
C GLU A 78 -1.08 -1.63 5.92
N PRO A 79 -0.27 -1.75 6.98
CA PRO A 79 0.95 -0.96 7.13
C PRO A 79 1.90 -1.09 5.93
N GLY A 80 2.05 -2.31 5.40
CA GLY A 80 2.87 -2.57 4.22
C GLY A 80 2.34 -1.94 2.92
N LEU A 81 1.04 -1.70 2.81
CA LEU A 81 0.46 -0.98 1.68
C LEU A 81 0.82 0.52 1.75
N LEU A 82 0.87 1.09 2.95
CA LEU A 82 1.34 2.46 3.15
C LEU A 82 2.84 2.57 2.82
N ASP A 83 3.65 1.60 3.25
CA ASP A 83 5.08 1.52 2.90
C ASP A 83 5.29 1.40 1.39
N PHE A 84 4.48 0.58 0.70
CA PHE A 84 4.52 0.47 -0.75
C PHE A 84 4.31 1.83 -1.42
N PHE A 85 3.25 2.55 -1.05
CA PHE A 85 2.97 3.86 -1.64
C PHE A 85 4.01 4.92 -1.26
N ALA A 86 4.56 4.89 -0.05
CA ALA A 86 5.66 5.76 0.34
C ALA A 86 6.88 5.61 -0.59
N ARG A 87 7.14 4.39 -1.09
CA ARG A 87 8.25 4.08 -2.00
C ARG A 87 7.91 4.27 -3.48
N ALA A 88 6.66 4.05 -3.85
CA ALA A 88 6.21 4.07 -5.24
C ALA A 88 5.84 5.48 -5.73
N LEU A 89 5.38 6.35 -4.83
CA LEU A 89 4.92 7.70 -5.18
C LEU A 89 6.03 8.74 -5.00
N ALA A 90 5.92 9.83 -5.74
CA ALA A 90 6.72 11.04 -5.60
C ALA A 90 5.81 12.27 -5.42
N ASP A 91 4.77 12.11 -4.59
CA ASP A 91 3.75 13.12 -4.32
C ASP A 91 3.75 13.48 -2.82
N GLU A 92 4.10 14.72 -2.51
CA GLU A 92 4.16 15.22 -1.13
C GLU A 92 2.79 15.21 -0.44
N ALA A 93 1.69 15.39 -1.19
CA ALA A 93 0.35 15.31 -0.62
C ALA A 93 0.00 13.87 -0.20
N ALA A 94 0.54 12.87 -0.89
CA ALA A 94 0.44 11.47 -0.49
C ALA A 94 1.30 11.19 0.76
N PHE A 95 2.51 11.73 0.81
CA PHE A 95 3.41 11.58 1.96
C PHE A 95 2.80 12.15 3.25
N GLN A 96 2.19 13.34 3.19
CA GLN A 96 1.47 13.92 4.33
C GLN A 96 0.38 12.98 4.86
N LYS A 97 -0.41 12.36 3.98
CA LYS A 97 -1.47 11.42 4.37
C LYS A 97 -0.89 10.17 5.03
N ILE A 98 0.22 9.64 4.53
CA ILE A 98 0.90 8.48 5.13
C ILE A 98 1.42 8.83 6.53
N LEU A 99 2.06 9.98 6.69
CA LEU A 99 2.62 10.43 7.98
C LEU A 99 1.53 10.69 9.05
N LEU A 100 0.36 11.13 8.61
CA LEU A 100 -0.83 11.31 9.47
C LEU A 100 -1.60 10.02 9.73
N ASN A 101 -1.29 8.92 9.03
CA ASN A 101 -1.97 7.65 9.22
C ASN A 101 -1.30 6.86 10.35
N ASN A 102 -2.02 6.61 11.44
CA ASN A 102 -1.52 5.87 12.60
C ASN A 102 -1.17 4.40 12.30
N SER A 103 -1.61 3.85 11.16
CA SER A 103 -1.21 2.51 10.69
C SER A 103 0.13 2.49 9.95
N ALA A 104 0.73 3.63 9.59
CA ALA A 104 2.07 3.64 9.00
C ALA A 104 3.11 3.25 10.05
N THR A 105 4.06 2.38 9.71
CA THR A 105 5.10 1.97 10.66
C THR A 105 6.17 3.05 10.81
N ASP A 106 6.96 2.96 11.88
CA ASP A 106 8.05 3.90 12.13
C ASP A 106 9.13 3.80 11.03
N GLU A 107 9.34 2.62 10.45
CA GLU A 107 10.24 2.45 9.31
C GLU A 107 9.75 3.21 8.07
N THR A 108 8.44 3.19 7.81
CA THR A 108 7.85 3.97 6.72
C THR A 108 7.97 5.47 6.97
N VAL A 109 7.74 5.92 8.21
CA VAL A 109 7.92 7.33 8.59
C VAL A 109 9.37 7.75 8.45
N ALA A 110 10.32 6.96 8.95
CA ALA A 110 11.75 7.23 8.84
C ALA A 110 12.19 7.29 7.36
N TYR A 111 11.70 6.38 6.53
CA TYR A 111 11.95 6.38 5.09
C TYR A 111 11.50 7.70 4.42
N LEU A 112 10.33 8.23 4.79
CA LEU A 112 9.83 9.50 4.29
C LEU A 112 10.61 10.70 4.86
N ALA A 113 10.96 10.67 6.15
CA ALA A 113 11.72 11.74 6.81
C ALA A 113 13.08 12.00 6.13
N GLU A 114 13.73 10.96 5.58
CA GLU A 114 14.98 11.10 4.82
C GLU A 114 14.80 11.76 3.45
N ARG A 115 13.58 11.79 2.90
CA ARG A 115 13.29 12.16 1.49
C ARG A 115 12.49 13.44 1.36
N VAL A 116 11.80 13.84 2.42
CA VAL A 116 11.00 15.05 2.40
C VAL A 116 11.88 16.25 2.76
N HIS A 117 11.78 17.30 1.95
CA HIS A 117 12.45 18.57 2.19
C HIS A 117 11.47 19.71 2.50
N ASP A 118 10.16 19.44 2.41
CA ASP A 118 9.11 20.41 2.77
C ASP A 118 9.07 20.60 4.30
N GLN A 119 9.21 21.86 4.72
CA GLN A 119 9.26 22.23 6.13
C GLN A 119 7.96 21.90 6.88
N ASN A 120 6.80 22.03 6.24
CA ASN A 120 5.52 21.69 6.89
C ASN A 120 5.43 20.20 7.18
N ILE A 121 5.97 19.36 6.31
CA ILE A 121 6.01 17.91 6.53
C ILE A 121 7.02 17.55 7.63
N ILE A 122 8.19 18.20 7.64
CA ILE A 122 9.18 18.02 8.72
C ILE A 122 8.56 18.38 10.08
N ASP A 123 7.86 19.52 10.15
CA ASP A 123 7.18 19.96 11.37
C ASP A 123 6.06 18.98 11.77
N LEU A 124 5.33 18.42 10.81
CA LEU A 124 4.29 17.43 11.06
C LEU A 124 4.85 16.14 11.67
N ILE A 125 6.02 15.67 11.20
CA ILE A 125 6.72 14.52 11.80
C ILE A 125 7.16 14.86 13.22
N ALA A 126 7.76 16.03 13.43
CA ALA A 126 8.27 16.46 14.74
C ALA A 126 7.17 16.62 15.80
N ASN A 127 5.96 17.03 15.39
CA ASN A 127 4.84 17.30 16.29
C ASN A 127 3.84 16.14 16.44
N ASN A 128 4.06 14.99 15.79
CA ASN A 128 3.16 13.84 15.91
C ASN A 128 3.37 13.08 17.24
N HIS A 129 2.89 13.68 18.33
CA HIS A 129 3.07 13.17 19.70
C HIS A 129 2.41 11.81 19.98
N GLU A 130 1.43 11.37 19.19
CA GLU A 130 0.82 10.03 19.35
C GLU A 130 1.78 8.88 19.01
N ARG A 131 2.89 9.15 18.31
CA ARG A 131 3.90 8.14 17.92
C ARG A 131 5.09 8.05 18.88
N ILE A 132 5.34 9.07 19.71
CA ILE A 132 6.52 9.16 20.60
C ILE A 132 6.23 8.60 22.01
N ALA A 133 4.96 8.26 22.31
CA ALA A 133 4.51 7.82 23.63
C ALA A 133 4.52 6.29 23.81
#